data_AF-A0A977NN28-F1
#
_entry.id   AF-A0A977NN28-F1
#
_cell.length_a   1.000
_cell.length_b   1.000
_cell.length_c   1.000
_cell.angle_alpha   90.00
_cell.angle_beta   90.00
_cell.angle_gamma   90.00
#
_symmetry.space_group_name_H-M   'P 1'
#
loop_
_entity.id
_entity.type
_entity.pdbx_description
1 polymer ?
#
loop_
_entity_poly.entity_id
_entity_poly.type
_entity_poly.pdbx_seq_one_letter_code
_entity_poly.pdbx_strand_id
1 'polypeptide(L)'
;MANCSICGSRFAEKKCYFCQNKVCTSCTVPADVTGSAITVKCMTCDRKGINKISFFAVLKRNKFLLGVIFGFWIFTIFPLPFLQLAGYEASAIVLQPVLFATAILIIPFVFMLFAWQKRAPKEN
;
A
#
# COMPACT_ATOMS: atom_id res chain seq x y z
N MET A 1 -9.26 -16.72 -16.19
CA MET A 1 -9.74 -17.04 -14.82
C MET A 1 -8.56 -17.49 -13.98
N ALA A 2 -8.47 -17.06 -12.72
CA ALA A 2 -7.35 -17.40 -11.84
C ALA A 2 -7.68 -18.65 -11.01
N ASN A 3 -6.65 -19.45 -10.72
CA ASN A 3 -6.80 -20.62 -9.86
C ASN A 3 -6.72 -20.22 -8.38
N CYS A 4 -7.51 -20.89 -7.54
CA CYS A 4 -7.54 -20.67 -6.11
C CYS A 4 -6.21 -21.13 -5.51
N SER A 5 -5.57 -20.29 -4.71
CA SER A 5 -4.27 -20.62 -4.10
C SER A 5 -4.35 -21.72 -3.02
N ILE A 6 -5.57 -22.14 -2.63
CA ILE A 6 -5.80 -23.11 -1.57
C ILE A 6 -6.20 -24.46 -2.17
N CYS A 7 -7.26 -24.49 -3.00
CA CYS A 7 -7.83 -25.73 -3.53
C CYS A 7 -7.60 -25.92 -5.05
N GLY A 8 -6.97 -24.97 -5.73
CA GLY A 8 -6.73 -25.05 -7.17
C GLY A 8 -7.95 -24.84 -8.07
N SER A 9 -9.14 -24.58 -7.52
CA SER A 9 -10.36 -24.35 -8.31
C SER A 9 -10.23 -23.12 -9.22
N ARG A 10 -10.87 -23.14 -10.40
CA ARG A 10 -10.80 -22.03 -11.37
C ARG A 10 -11.63 -20.79 -11.00
N PHE A 11 -12.35 -20.84 -9.87
CA PHE A 11 -13.29 -19.81 -9.42
C PHE A 11 -12.67 -18.87 -8.36
N ALA A 12 -11.41 -18.47 -8.54
CA ALA A 12 -10.73 -17.59 -7.60
C ALA A 12 -11.05 -16.11 -7.88
N GLU A 13 -12.27 -15.72 -7.55
CA GLU A 13 -12.82 -14.38 -7.77
C GLU A 13 -12.47 -13.40 -6.64
N LYS A 14 -12.26 -13.90 -5.41
CA LYS A 14 -12.00 -13.05 -4.25
C LYS A 14 -10.52 -13.00 -3.94
N LYS A 15 -10.06 -11.90 -3.36
CA LYS A 15 -8.67 -11.75 -2.88
C LYS A 15 -8.63 -11.62 -1.37
N CYS A 16 -7.81 -12.43 -0.71
CA CYS A 16 -7.65 -12.37 0.73
C CYS A 16 -6.99 -11.04 1.16
N TYR A 17 -7.57 -10.37 2.14
CA TYR A 17 -7.10 -9.10 2.69
C TYR A 17 -5.66 -9.19 3.23
N PHE A 18 -5.33 -10.27 3.93
CA PHE A 18 -4.06 -10.44 4.64
C PHE A 18 -2.92 -10.93 3.75
N CYS A 19 -3.13 -12.02 3.01
CA CYS A 19 -2.08 -12.63 2.18
C CYS A 19 -2.09 -12.17 0.72
N GLN A 20 -3.12 -11.42 0.28
CA GLN A 20 -3.25 -10.94 -1.11
C GLN A 20 -3.35 -12.05 -2.17
N ASN A 21 -3.60 -13.30 -1.77
CA ASN A 21 -3.81 -14.41 -2.70
C ASN A 21 -5.26 -14.47 -3.18
N LYS A 22 -5.44 -14.93 -4.42
CA LYS A 22 -6.77 -15.18 -5.00
C LYS A 22 -7.33 -16.50 -4.47
N VAL A 23 -8.55 -16.46 -3.99
CA VAL A 23 -9.25 -17.56 -3.33
C VAL A 23 -10.70 -17.64 -3.82
N CYS A 24 -11.23 -18.85 -3.90
CA CYS A 24 -12.65 -19.05 -4.18
C CYS A 24 -13.50 -18.77 -2.93
N THR A 25 -14.78 -18.52 -3.12
CA THR A 25 -15.78 -18.33 -2.05
C THR A 25 -15.74 -19.45 -1.01
N SER A 26 -15.64 -20.70 -1.45
CA SER A 26 -15.53 -21.87 -0.58
C SER A 26 -14.26 -21.93 0.27
N CYS A 27 -13.23 -21.12 -0.02
CA CYS A 27 -11.99 -21.06 0.78
C CYS A 27 -11.87 -19.76 1.60
N THR A 28 -12.99 -19.05 1.76
CA THR A 28 -13.10 -17.85 2.61
C THR A 28 -13.80 -18.19 3.92
N VAL A 29 -13.42 -17.49 4.99
CA VAL A 29 -14.07 -17.61 6.29
C VAL A 29 -15.35 -16.76 6.26
N PRO A 30 -16.50 -17.29 6.70
CA PRO A 30 -17.79 -16.60 6.60
C PRO A 30 -17.93 -15.38 7.54
N ALA A 31 -16.97 -15.14 8.44
CA ALA A 31 -17.04 -14.07 9.43
C ALA A 31 -16.27 -12.81 8.98
N ASP A 32 -16.86 -11.63 9.24
CA ASP A 32 -16.24 -10.32 9.07
C ASP A 32 -15.18 -10.08 10.15
N VAL A 33 -13.96 -10.49 9.89
CA VAL A 33 -12.85 -10.51 10.88
C VAL A 33 -12.31 -9.11 11.23
N THR A 34 -12.84 -8.07 10.60
CA THR A 34 -12.34 -6.69 10.72
C THR A 34 -13.44 -5.65 10.97
N GLY A 35 -14.68 -6.07 11.27
CA GLY A 35 -15.80 -5.16 11.55
C GLY A 35 -16.27 -4.34 10.34
N SER A 36 -15.79 -4.67 9.14
CA SER A 36 -16.17 -4.08 7.86
C SER A 36 -16.62 -5.22 6.95
N ALA A 37 -17.87 -5.15 6.49
CA ALA A 37 -18.57 -6.17 5.68
C ALA A 37 -17.92 -6.52 4.32
N ILE A 38 -16.68 -6.05 4.09
CA ILE A 38 -15.99 -6.05 2.80
C ILE A 38 -14.62 -6.76 2.91
N THR A 39 -14.15 -7.10 4.12
CA THR A 39 -12.83 -7.70 4.31
C THR A 39 -12.86 -9.23 4.21
N VAL A 40 -12.35 -9.78 3.10
CA VAL A 40 -12.28 -11.23 2.90
C VAL A 40 -11.05 -11.83 3.59
N LYS A 41 -11.24 -12.78 4.51
CA LYS A 41 -10.15 -13.61 5.10
C LYS A 41 -10.21 -15.02 4.52
N CYS A 42 -9.07 -15.56 4.07
CA CYS A 42 -9.00 -16.95 3.65
C CYS A 42 -8.77 -17.89 4.83
N MET A 43 -9.21 -19.14 4.68
CA MET A 43 -9.08 -20.18 5.72
C MET A 43 -7.64 -20.41 6.17
N THR A 44 -6.66 -20.30 5.27
CA THR A 44 -5.24 -20.45 5.62
C THR A 44 -4.74 -19.34 6.53
N CYS A 45 -5.15 -18.09 6.28
CA CYS A 45 -4.81 -16.97 7.16
C CYS A 45 -5.50 -17.10 8.52
N ASP A 46 -6.71 -17.67 8.53
CA ASP A 46 -7.47 -17.89 9.76
C ASP A 46 -6.88 -18.99 10.64
N ARG A 47 -6.57 -20.15 10.06
CA ARG A 47 -5.86 -21.24 10.76
C ARG A 47 -4.51 -20.82 11.33
N LYS A 48 -3.82 -19.87 10.67
CA LYS A 48 -2.53 -19.32 11.13
C LYS A 48 -2.67 -18.14 12.12
N GLY A 49 -3.88 -17.76 12.51
CA GLY A 49 -4.11 -16.65 13.44
C GLY A 49 -3.69 -15.28 12.91
N ILE A 50 -3.63 -15.11 11.58
CA ILE A 50 -3.15 -13.87 10.96
C ILE A 50 -4.28 -12.82 11.00
N ASN A 51 -4.17 -11.89 11.95
CA ASN A 51 -5.11 -10.77 12.11
C ASN A 51 -4.48 -9.41 11.79
N LYS A 52 -3.20 -9.39 11.41
CA LYS A 52 -2.49 -8.18 10.95
C LYS A 52 -2.03 -8.36 9.51
N ILE A 53 -2.14 -7.30 8.73
CA ILE A 53 -1.58 -7.29 7.38
C ILE A 53 -0.06 -7.34 7.46
N SER A 54 0.58 -8.19 6.65
CA SER A 54 2.03 -8.21 6.50
C SER A 54 2.51 -6.91 5.83
N PHE A 55 3.68 -6.41 6.24
CA PHE A 55 4.33 -5.25 5.62
C PHE A 55 4.43 -5.42 4.09
N PHE A 56 4.77 -6.63 3.63
CA PHE A 56 4.85 -6.93 2.20
C PHE A 56 3.50 -6.81 1.49
N ALA A 57 2.41 -7.17 2.17
CA ALA A 57 1.06 -7.00 1.66
C ALA A 57 0.64 -5.52 1.60
N VAL A 58 1.09 -4.68 2.56
CA VAL A 58 0.94 -3.21 2.47
C VAL A 58 1.65 -2.69 1.22
N LEU A 59 2.92 -3.06 1.04
CA LEU A 59 3.74 -2.63 -0.08
C LEU A 59 3.12 -3.03 -1.43
N LYS A 60 2.69 -4.29 -1.55
CA LYS A 60 2.09 -4.83 -2.78
C LYS A 60 0.77 -4.16 -3.16
N ARG A 61 -0.04 -3.77 -2.17
CA ARG A 61 -1.29 -3.04 -2.39
C ARG A 61 -1.06 -1.58 -2.77
N ASN A 62 -0.07 -0.96 -2.14
CA ASN A 62 0.19 0.46 -2.29
C ASN A 62 1.32 0.76 -3.29
N LYS A 63 1.72 -0.22 -4.11
CA LYS A 63 2.86 -0.08 -5.04
C LYS A 63 2.77 1.16 -5.94
N PHE A 64 1.57 1.52 -6.37
CA PHE A 64 1.34 2.70 -7.20
C PHE A 64 1.61 3.99 -6.41
N LEU A 65 1.02 4.11 -5.21
CA LEU A 65 1.18 5.27 -4.35
C LEU A 65 2.61 5.41 -3.83
N LEU A 66 3.27 4.30 -3.50
CA LEU A 66 4.70 4.28 -3.19
C LEU A 66 5.54 4.70 -4.39
N GLY A 67 5.16 4.31 -5.61
CA GLY A 67 5.78 4.78 -6.84
C GLY A 67 5.65 6.30 -7.04
N VAL A 68 4.47 6.86 -6.75
CA VAL A 68 4.24 8.32 -6.80
C VAL A 68 5.09 9.06 -5.77
N ILE A 69 5.12 8.58 -4.52
CA ILE A 69 5.96 9.16 -3.46
C ILE A 69 7.43 9.09 -3.84
N PHE A 70 7.89 7.96 -4.37
CA PHE A 70 9.26 7.78 -4.81
C PHE A 70 9.63 8.68 -5.99
N GLY A 71 8.75 8.81 -6.99
CA GLY A 71 8.94 9.73 -8.11
C GLY A 71 8.99 11.19 -7.66
N PHE A 72 8.10 11.59 -6.75
CA PHE A 72 8.14 12.92 -6.14
C PHE A 72 9.45 13.16 -5.38
N TRP A 73 9.94 12.18 -4.63
CA TRP A 73 11.21 12.26 -3.93
C TRP A 73 12.41 12.39 -4.88
N ILE A 74 12.43 11.65 -5.99
CA ILE A 74 13.46 11.79 -7.05
C ILE A 74 13.41 13.18 -7.69
N PHE A 75 12.24 13.79 -7.82
CA PHE A 75 12.14 15.11 -8.42
C PHE A 75 12.53 16.24 -7.45
N THR A 76 12.17 16.11 -6.18
CA THR A 76 12.30 17.20 -5.20
C THR A 76 13.56 17.14 -4.36
N ILE A 77 14.02 15.94 -3.98
CA ILE A 77 15.13 15.76 -3.03
C ILE A 77 16.39 15.26 -3.72
N PHE A 78 16.28 14.28 -4.61
CA PHE A 78 17.44 13.71 -5.31
C PHE A 78 18.30 14.72 -6.11
N PRO A 79 17.78 15.81 -6.70
CA PRO A 79 18.63 16.77 -7.42
C PRO A 79 19.47 17.66 -6.49
N LEU A 80 19.09 17.79 -5.21
CA LEU A 80 19.72 18.73 -4.28
C LEU A 80 21.22 18.48 -4.05
N PRO A 81 21.68 17.22 -3.82
CA PRO A 81 23.11 16.93 -3.75
C PRO A 81 23.87 17.26 -5.05
N PHE A 82 23.24 17.13 -6.21
CA PHE A 82 23.88 17.39 -7.50
C PHE A 82 23.95 18.89 -7.83
N LEU A 83 23.00 19.69 -7.34
CA LEU A 83 23.07 21.15 -7.44
C LEU A 83 24.30 21.70 -6.69
N GLN A 84 24.59 21.16 -5.50
CA GLN A 84 25.79 21.51 -4.74
C GLN A 84 27.09 21.12 -5.48
N LEU A 85 27.11 19.94 -6.11
CA LEU A 85 28.23 19.49 -6.95
C LEU A 85 28.42 20.34 -8.22
N ALA A 86 27.34 20.92 -8.75
CA ALA A 86 27.37 21.82 -9.91
C ALA A 86 27.80 23.26 -9.58
N GLY A 87 28.23 23.54 -8.35
CA GLY A 87 28.69 24.86 -7.92
C GLY A 87 27.56 25.83 -7.55
N TYR A 88 26.31 25.36 -7.44
CA TYR A 88 25.24 26.17 -6.85
C TYR A 88 25.35 26.13 -5.33
N GLU A 89 25.69 27.28 -4.73
CA GLU A 89 25.58 27.47 -3.28
C GLU A 89 24.10 27.58 -2.89
N ALA A 90 23.43 26.44 -2.82
CA ALA A 90 22.09 26.34 -2.25
C ALA A 90 22.18 26.58 -0.74
N SER A 91 22.13 27.85 -0.33
CA SER A 91 22.05 28.22 1.08
C SER A 91 20.78 27.63 1.70
N ALA A 92 20.84 27.22 2.97
CA ALA A 92 19.73 26.56 3.66
C ALA A 92 18.42 27.40 3.65
N ILE A 93 18.54 28.72 3.52
CA ILE A 93 17.44 29.69 3.44
C ILE A 93 16.64 29.51 2.13
N VAL A 94 17.32 29.23 1.01
CA VAL A 94 16.64 29.02 -0.29
C VAL A 94 15.98 27.64 -0.34
N LEU A 95 16.54 26.66 0.37
CA LEU A 95 16.05 25.29 0.38
C LEU A 95 14.88 25.06 1.35
N GLN A 96 14.82 25.83 2.44
CA GLN A 96 13.77 25.72 3.47
C GLN A 96 12.34 25.75 2.91
N PRO A 97 11.95 26.71 2.05
CA PRO A 97 10.59 26.78 1.51
C PRO A 97 10.22 25.52 0.72
N VAL A 98 11.17 24.97 -0.05
CA VAL A 98 10.97 23.75 -0.83
C VAL A 98 10.74 22.56 0.11
N LEU A 99 11.54 22.43 1.18
CA LEU A 99 11.38 21.36 2.16
C LEU A 99 10.06 21.47 2.93
N PHE A 100 9.65 22.66 3.34
CA PHE A 100 8.36 22.88 4.00
C PHE A 100 7.18 22.56 3.09
N ALA A 101 7.21 23.05 1.84
CA ALA A 101 6.19 22.73 0.85
C ALA A 101 6.10 21.22 0.61
N THR A 102 7.25 20.55 0.50
CA THR A 102 7.35 19.09 0.34
C THR A 102 6.75 18.35 1.54
N ALA A 103 7.06 18.77 2.76
CA ALA A 103 6.53 18.16 3.98
C ALA A 103 5.00 18.33 4.10
N ILE A 104 4.47 19.52 3.77
CA ILE A 104 3.03 19.80 3.80
C ILE A 104 2.30 18.96 2.73
N LEU A 105 2.87 18.85 1.53
CA LEU A 105 2.28 18.07 0.45
C LEU A 105 2.23 16.57 0.76
N ILE A 106 3.11 16.05 1.62
CA ILE A 106 3.10 14.63 2.05
C ILE A 106 1.93 14.32 2.99
N ILE A 107 1.44 15.29 3.77
CA ILE A 107 0.37 15.11 4.77
C ILE A 107 -0.87 14.39 4.19
N PRO A 108 -1.50 14.85 3.09
CA PRO A 108 -2.67 14.16 2.52
C PRO A 108 -2.39 12.72 2.09
N PHE A 109 -1.16 12.39 1.64
CA PHE A 109 -0.79 11.02 1.28
C PHE A 109 -0.69 10.11 2.50
N VAL A 110 -0.19 10.63 3.62
CA VAL A 110 -0.14 9.91 4.89
C VAL A 110 -1.56 9.62 5.40
N PHE A 111 -2.45 10.61 5.38
CA PHE A 111 -3.86 10.41 5.74
C PHE A 111 -4.58 9.44 4.80
N MET A 112 -4.32 9.53 3.49
CA MET A 112 -4.83 8.55 2.52
C MET A 112 -4.35 7.14 2.84
N LEU A 113 -3.07 6.93 3.16
CA LEU A 113 -2.53 5.62 3.55
C LEU A 113 -3.25 5.05 4.77
N PHE A 114 -3.45 5.86 5.82
CA PHE A 114 -4.18 5.43 7.02
C PHE A 114 -5.65 5.12 6.75
N ALA A 115 -6.33 5.96 5.95
CA ALA A 115 -7.72 5.74 5.57
C ALA A 115 -7.88 4.49 4.69
N TRP A 116 -6.92 4.22 3.80
CA TRP A 116 -6.93 3.03 2.95
C TRP A 116 -6.69 1.73 3.70
N GLN A 117 -5.91 1.75 4.79
CA GLN A 117 -5.79 0.56 5.64
C GLN A 117 -7.11 0.16 6.30
N LYS A 118 -8.10 1.06 6.39
CA LYS A 118 -9.43 0.74 6.93
C LYS A 118 -10.42 0.24 5.87
N ARG A 119 -10.11 0.36 4.58
CA ARG A 119 -11.02 0.00 3.48
C ARG A 119 -10.42 -1.11 2.63
N ALA A 120 -11.12 -2.24 2.49
CA ALA A 120 -10.74 -3.21 1.46
C ALA A 120 -10.89 -2.55 0.07
N PRO A 121 -9.89 -2.67 -0.83
CA PRO A 121 -10.00 -2.17 -2.18
C PRO A 121 -11.13 -2.94 -2.88
N LYS A 122 -12.03 -2.19 -3.51
CA LYS A 122 -13.01 -2.77 -4.42
C LYS A 122 -12.24 -3.25 -5.65
N GLU A 123 -12.18 -4.57 -5.86
CA GLU A 123 -11.75 -5.12 -7.14
C GLU A 123 -12.92 -4.92 -8.11
N ASN A 124 -12.77 -3.98 -9.05
CA ASN A 124 -13.60 -3.90 -10.25
C ASN A 124 -13.10 -4.93 -11.27
#